data_AF-A0A850GCM8-F1
#
_entry.id   AF-A0A850GCM8-F1
#
_cell.length_a   1.000
_cell.length_b   1.000
_cell.length_c   1.000
_cell.angle_alpha   90.00
_cell.angle_beta   90.00
_cell.angle_gamma   90.00
#
_symmetry.space_group_name_H-M   'P 1'
#
loop_
_entity.id
_entity.type
_entity.pdbx_description
1 polymer ?
#
loop_
_entity_poly.entity_id
_entity_poly.type
_entity_poly.pdbx_seq_one_letter_code
_entity_poly.pdbx_strand_id
1 'polypeptide(L)'
;MEQHDLGDPRRRGRGAPVGRDREVRVVTRHELWMAILASSRAVDRLVAAQISDRSSAGPPTGMRAAAPGFEGAPARTRAPRLETAWRGLEGEPGRAQAGAGAAAASWPQAGPAQAEAQPFGASALRVIEQGGELERGVLGQLQAQVRDELERLWSKLRGEPGFEGVRRTLLIYFDERIMGDLPDYLRLSWPLLQTEVTGSTSGGVDFYRFVEVDLDEPGTPSLIFEVEYFCLRHGFRGRLASALAEVEGYERRLLLRIKRPKLQGAAGLEGGPAPRLGRPWPVWAYYAIAFVLAVVFVALVTTATNHEDVLDRRAEVGRRGR
;
A
#
# COMPACT_ATOMS: atom_id res chain seq x y z
N MET A 1 -45.73 24.65 47.56
CA MET A 1 -46.77 23.72 47.07
C MET A 1 -46.03 22.50 46.56
N GLU A 2 -45.64 21.64 47.50
CA GLU A 2 -44.84 20.42 47.26
C GLU A 2 -45.77 19.31 46.76
N GLN A 3 -45.51 18.79 45.57
CA GLN A 3 -46.12 17.55 45.09
C GLN A 3 -45.14 16.40 45.31
N HIS A 4 -45.50 15.60 46.30
CA HIS A 4 -44.87 14.36 46.69
C HIS A 4 -45.23 13.28 45.66
N ASP A 5 -44.32 12.98 44.74
CA ASP A 5 -44.51 11.91 43.76
C ASP A 5 -44.14 10.55 44.41
N LEU A 6 -45.17 9.74 44.67
CA LEU A 6 -45.07 8.41 45.28
C LEU A 6 -44.59 7.43 44.21
N GLY A 7 -43.30 7.08 44.27
CA GLY A 7 -42.68 6.06 43.43
C GLY A 7 -43.34 4.68 43.60
N ASP A 8 -43.68 4.07 42.46
CA ASP A 8 -44.22 2.73 42.30
C ASP A 8 -43.14 1.64 42.59
N PRO A 9 -43.28 0.83 43.65
CA PRO A 9 -42.30 -0.18 44.04
C PRO A 9 -42.39 -1.52 43.28
N ARG A 10 -43.18 -1.62 42.19
CA ARG A 10 -43.48 -2.92 41.55
C ARG A 10 -42.80 -3.22 40.21
N ARG A 11 -41.82 -2.44 39.77
CA ARG A 11 -40.93 -2.87 38.66
C ARG A 11 -39.79 -3.77 39.16
N ARG A 12 -40.14 -4.99 39.61
CA ARG A 12 -39.21 -6.12 39.69
C ARG A 12 -38.87 -6.59 38.27
N GLY A 13 -37.96 -5.86 37.62
CA GLY A 13 -37.39 -6.22 36.34
C GLY A 13 -36.59 -7.51 36.46
N ARG A 14 -37.20 -8.59 35.97
CA ARG A 14 -36.59 -9.81 35.41
C ARG A 14 -35.06 -9.68 35.26
N GLY A 15 -34.31 -10.32 36.15
CA GLY A 15 -32.85 -10.33 36.13
C GLY A 15 -32.35 -10.82 34.77
N ALA A 16 -31.73 -9.90 34.01
CA ALA A 16 -30.98 -10.27 32.83
C ALA A 16 -29.85 -11.23 33.26
N PRO A 17 -29.62 -12.35 32.56
CA PRO A 17 -28.53 -13.26 32.88
C PRO A 17 -27.21 -12.49 32.82
N VAL A 18 -26.69 -12.17 34.00
CA VAL A 18 -25.36 -11.59 34.21
C VAL A 18 -24.34 -12.65 33.82
N GLY A 19 -23.36 -12.24 33.00
CA GLY A 19 -22.13 -12.98 32.80
C GLY A 19 -22.24 -14.14 31.82
N ARG A 20 -22.43 -13.85 30.52
CA ARG A 20 -21.82 -14.73 29.52
C ARG A 20 -20.32 -14.46 29.64
N ASP A 21 -19.61 -15.35 30.33
CA ASP A 21 -18.16 -15.36 30.36
C ASP A 21 -17.68 -15.18 28.93
N ARG A 22 -17.07 -14.02 28.66
CA ARG A 22 -16.56 -13.68 27.34
C ARG A 22 -15.34 -14.55 27.15
N GLU A 23 -15.58 -15.76 26.67
CA GLU A 23 -14.57 -16.76 26.36
C GLU A 23 -13.44 -16.05 25.63
N VAL A 24 -12.28 -15.95 26.30
CA VAL A 24 -11.12 -15.25 25.78
C VAL A 24 -10.63 -16.09 24.61
N ARG A 25 -11.13 -15.77 23.42
CA ARG A 25 -10.73 -16.46 22.20
C ARG A 25 -9.25 -16.19 21.97
N VAL A 26 -8.44 -17.21 22.17
CA VAL A 26 -7.02 -17.18 21.84
C VAL A 26 -6.92 -17.07 20.33
N VAL A 27 -6.45 -15.92 19.83
CA VAL A 27 -6.24 -15.71 18.40
C VAL A 27 -5.04 -16.53 17.98
N THR A 28 -5.21 -17.35 16.95
CA THR A 28 -4.12 -18.18 16.46
C THR A 28 -3.13 -17.36 15.64
N ARG A 29 -1.85 -17.73 15.65
CA ARG A 29 -0.83 -17.06 14.83
C ARG A 29 -1.18 -17.02 13.34
N HIS A 30 -1.88 -18.04 12.85
CA HIS A 30 -2.38 -18.08 11.48
C HIS A 30 -3.45 -17.01 11.22
N GLU A 31 -4.42 -16.84 12.12
CA GLU A 31 -5.46 -15.80 12.00
C GLU A 31 -4.85 -14.39 11.98
N LEU A 32 -3.82 -14.13 12.80
CA LEU A 32 -3.09 -12.86 12.78
C LEU A 32 -2.45 -12.60 11.42
N TRP A 33 -1.75 -13.58 10.87
CA TRP A 33 -1.14 -13.47 9.55
C TRP A 33 -2.15 -13.26 8.43
N MET A 34 -3.28 -13.98 8.49
CA MET A 34 -4.37 -13.78 7.55
C MET A 34 -4.96 -12.37 7.65
N ALA A 35 -5.02 -11.79 8.86
CA ALA A 35 -5.44 -10.41 9.04
C ALA A 35 -4.45 -9.41 8.42
N ILE A 36 -3.13 -9.58 8.66
CA ILE A 36 -2.10 -8.72 8.08
C ILE A 36 -2.14 -8.76 6.55
N LEU A 37 -2.22 -9.96 5.96
CA LEU A 37 -2.30 -10.14 4.51
C LEU A 37 -3.59 -9.56 3.91
N ALA A 38 -4.72 -9.73 4.61
CA ALA A 38 -6.01 -9.20 4.17
C ALA A 38 -6.01 -7.66 4.17
N SER A 39 -5.50 -7.03 5.22
CA SER A 39 -5.41 -5.57 5.30
C SER A 39 -4.40 -5.01 4.30
N SER A 40 -3.29 -5.69 4.04
CA SER A 40 -2.35 -5.29 2.98
C SER A 40 -3.00 -5.25 1.60
N ARG A 41 -3.74 -6.30 1.23
CA ARG A 41 -4.51 -6.32 -0.03
C ARG A 41 -5.65 -5.30 -0.04
N ALA A 42 -6.24 -5.00 1.11
CA ALA A 42 -7.30 -3.99 1.21
C ALA A 42 -6.73 -2.60 0.93
N VAL A 43 -5.59 -2.25 1.51
CA VAL A 43 -4.87 -0.99 1.24
C VAL A 43 -4.53 -0.88 -0.25
N ASP A 44 -3.97 -1.93 -0.87
CA ASP A 44 -3.67 -1.92 -2.31
C ASP A 44 -4.90 -1.61 -3.17
N ARG A 45 -6.04 -2.21 -2.84
CA ARG A 45 -7.30 -1.97 -3.55
C ARG A 45 -7.81 -0.55 -3.36
N LEU A 46 -7.66 0.03 -2.16
CA LEU A 46 -8.06 1.42 -1.90
C LEU A 46 -7.22 2.39 -2.73
N VAL A 47 -5.90 2.18 -2.80
CA VAL A 47 -5.00 3.00 -3.63
C VAL A 47 -5.33 2.83 -5.11
N ALA A 48 -5.49 1.60 -5.59
CA ALA A 48 -5.83 1.32 -6.98
C ALA A 48 -7.18 1.91 -7.40
N ALA A 49 -8.20 1.85 -6.54
CA ALA A 49 -9.49 2.48 -6.79
C ALA A 49 -9.36 3.99 -6.97
N GLN A 50 -8.59 4.66 -6.11
CA GLN A 50 -8.36 6.10 -6.22
C GLN A 50 -7.58 6.50 -7.47
N ILE A 51 -6.63 5.67 -7.92
CA ILE A 51 -5.89 5.91 -9.16
C ILE A 51 -6.81 5.71 -10.39
N SER A 52 -7.65 4.68 -10.37
CA SER A 52 -8.57 4.36 -11.47
C SER A 52 -9.69 5.40 -11.65
N ASP A 53 -10.23 5.92 -10.55
CA ASP A 53 -11.25 6.98 -10.62
C ASP A 53 -10.69 8.25 -11.28
N ARG A 54 -9.40 8.51 -11.11
CA ARG A 54 -8.72 9.67 -11.73
C ARG A 54 -8.35 9.47 -13.19
N SER A 55 -7.92 8.27 -13.59
CA SER A 55 -7.64 8.02 -15.01
C SER A 55 -8.89 8.18 -15.88
N SER A 56 -10.07 7.93 -15.28
CA SER A 56 -11.38 8.11 -15.90
C SER A 56 -11.82 9.57 -16.01
N ALA A 57 -11.32 10.46 -15.14
CA ALA A 57 -11.73 11.88 -15.10
C ALA A 57 -11.14 12.74 -16.24
N GLY A 58 -10.17 12.20 -17.00
CA GLY A 58 -9.44 12.96 -18.02
C GLY A 58 -8.55 14.06 -17.42
N PRO A 59 -7.53 14.55 -18.15
CA PRO A 59 -6.77 15.70 -17.69
C PRO A 59 -7.72 16.90 -17.55
N PRO A 60 -7.60 17.72 -16.48
CA PRO A 60 -8.45 18.87 -16.30
C PRO A 60 -8.35 19.76 -17.55
N THR A 61 -9.51 20.02 -18.16
CA THR A 61 -9.66 20.67 -19.47
C THR A 61 -8.93 22.03 -19.56
N GLY A 62 -8.58 22.64 -18.43
CA GLY A 62 -7.80 23.88 -18.35
C GLY A 62 -6.30 23.74 -18.70
N MET A 63 -5.70 22.56 -18.66
CA MET A 63 -4.25 22.40 -18.92
C MET A 63 -3.93 22.18 -20.41
N ARG A 64 -4.95 21.86 -21.23
CA ARG A 64 -4.77 21.59 -22.68
C ARG A 64 -4.81 22.87 -23.54
N ALA A 65 -5.16 24.02 -22.97
CA ALA A 65 -5.45 25.24 -23.72
C ALA A 65 -4.27 26.21 -23.92
N ALA A 66 -3.08 25.94 -23.36
CA ALA A 66 -2.00 26.93 -23.32
C ALA A 66 -0.80 26.69 -24.26
N ALA A 67 -0.79 25.65 -25.10
CA ALA A 67 0.32 25.40 -26.02
C ALA A 67 -0.17 25.13 -27.46
N PRO A 68 -0.39 26.17 -28.28
CA PRO A 68 -0.50 25.98 -29.71
C PRO A 68 0.84 25.48 -30.26
N GLY A 69 0.90 24.24 -30.76
CA GLY A 69 2.02 23.74 -31.57
C GLY A 69 2.74 22.45 -31.13
N PHE A 70 2.27 21.70 -30.12
CA PHE A 70 2.92 20.43 -29.73
C PHE A 70 2.12 19.21 -30.18
N GLU A 71 2.21 18.89 -31.48
CA GLU A 71 1.74 17.60 -32.02
C GLU A 71 2.75 16.50 -31.71
N GLY A 72 2.32 15.47 -30.96
CA GLY A 72 2.89 14.13 -31.03
C GLY A 72 4.20 13.87 -30.26
N ALA A 73 4.14 13.81 -28.93
CA ALA A 73 5.14 13.06 -28.16
C ALA A 73 4.60 11.65 -27.83
N PRO A 74 5.31 10.55 -28.18
CA PRO A 74 4.85 9.20 -27.90
C PRO A 74 4.79 8.92 -26.39
N ALA A 75 3.80 8.12 -25.98
CA ALA A 75 3.61 7.68 -24.61
C ALA A 75 4.91 7.03 -24.07
N ARG A 76 5.49 7.63 -23.01
CA ARG A 76 6.68 7.09 -22.35
C ARG A 76 6.31 5.77 -21.66
N THR A 77 6.76 4.64 -22.21
CA THR A 77 6.53 3.28 -21.72
C THR A 77 7.53 2.80 -20.68
N ARG A 78 8.40 3.68 -20.14
CA ARG A 78 9.37 3.29 -19.12
C ARG A 78 8.88 3.75 -17.75
N ALA A 79 8.55 2.78 -16.88
CA ALA A 79 8.31 3.04 -15.47
C ALA A 79 9.52 3.82 -14.91
N PRO A 80 9.32 4.99 -14.29
CA PRO A 80 10.42 5.76 -13.74
C PRO A 80 11.16 4.91 -12.71
N ARG A 81 12.47 4.72 -12.91
CA ARG A 81 13.35 4.22 -11.85
C ARG A 81 13.31 5.26 -10.75
N LEU A 82 12.63 4.93 -9.65
CA LEU A 82 12.57 5.74 -8.45
C LEU A 82 13.96 5.76 -7.81
N GLU A 83 14.81 6.68 -8.23
CA GLU A 83 15.83 7.22 -7.34
C GLU A 83 15.05 7.95 -6.25
N THR A 84 14.93 7.32 -5.08
CA THR A 84 14.37 7.93 -3.87
C THR A 84 15.23 9.13 -3.48
N ALA A 85 14.98 10.27 -4.11
CA ALA A 85 15.59 11.57 -3.85
C ALA A 85 15.07 12.20 -2.54
N TRP A 86 14.77 11.37 -1.54
CA TRP A 86 14.60 11.80 -0.14
C TRP A 86 15.97 12.06 0.53
N ARG A 87 17.08 11.92 -0.19
CA ARG A 87 18.46 12.20 0.26
C ARG A 87 18.79 13.69 0.49
N GLY A 88 17.88 14.63 0.24
CA GLY A 88 18.22 16.05 0.11
C GLY A 88 17.93 16.99 1.27
N LEU A 89 17.33 16.53 2.38
CA LEU A 89 16.93 17.41 3.50
C LEU A 89 17.76 17.23 4.78
N GLU A 90 18.84 16.44 4.73
CA GLU A 90 19.86 16.47 5.78
C GLU A 90 20.82 17.63 5.50
N GLY A 91 20.42 18.83 5.92
CA GLY A 91 21.35 19.92 6.10
C GLY A 91 22.35 19.54 7.19
N GLU A 92 23.60 19.31 6.81
CA GLU A 92 24.74 19.21 7.72
C GLU A 92 24.77 20.40 8.69
N PRO A 93 24.56 20.20 10.01
CA PRO A 93 24.84 21.24 10.97
C PRO A 93 26.32 21.15 11.35
N GLY A 94 27.20 21.84 10.63
CA GLY A 94 28.54 22.09 11.14
C GLY A 94 29.68 22.08 10.14
N ARG A 95 29.75 23.10 9.28
CA ARG A 95 31.05 23.64 8.87
C ARG A 95 31.01 25.16 8.85
N ALA A 96 31.55 25.74 9.92
CA ALA A 96 31.95 27.13 9.95
C ALA A 96 32.98 27.37 8.85
N GLN A 97 32.61 28.16 7.85
CA GLN A 97 33.57 28.84 6.98
C GLN A 97 33.34 30.34 7.10
N ALA A 98 34.22 30.94 7.88
CA ALA A 98 34.52 32.35 7.81
C ALA A 98 35.14 32.64 6.44
N GLY A 99 34.65 33.67 5.75
CA GLY A 99 35.17 34.09 4.46
C GLY A 99 34.41 35.29 3.92
N ALA A 100 35.02 36.46 4.09
CA ALA A 100 34.55 37.76 3.63
C ALA A 100 34.39 37.85 2.10
N GLY A 101 33.54 38.77 1.63
CA GLY A 101 33.51 39.17 0.23
C GLY A 101 32.25 39.92 -0.18
N ALA A 102 32.14 41.17 0.26
CA ALA A 102 31.16 42.12 -0.28
C ALA A 102 31.50 42.44 -1.74
N ALA A 103 30.59 42.10 -2.66
CA ALA A 103 30.58 42.60 -4.03
C ALA A 103 29.14 42.95 -4.39
N ALA A 104 28.83 44.24 -4.29
CA ALA A 104 27.59 44.84 -4.76
C ALA A 104 27.58 44.80 -6.30
N ALA A 105 26.87 43.83 -6.88
CA ALA A 105 26.53 43.84 -8.28
C ALA A 105 25.30 44.74 -8.47
N SER A 106 25.52 45.92 -9.04
CA SER A 106 24.51 46.84 -9.51
C SER A 106 23.74 46.24 -10.69
N TRP A 107 22.46 45.92 -10.47
CA TRP A 107 21.53 45.62 -11.55
C TRP A 107 21.17 46.91 -12.31
N PRO A 108 21.07 46.89 -13.65
CA PRO A 108 20.64 48.04 -14.42
C PRO A 108 19.16 48.36 -14.14
N GLN A 109 18.88 49.60 -13.72
CA GLN A 109 17.53 50.16 -13.66
C GLN A 109 16.99 50.31 -15.09
N ALA A 110 16.18 49.35 -15.53
CA ALA A 110 15.35 49.50 -16.73
C ALA A 110 14.15 50.40 -16.39
N GLY A 111 13.93 51.40 -17.24
CA GLY A 111 12.90 52.43 -17.05
C GLY A 111 11.46 51.92 -17.13
N PRO A 112 10.48 52.74 -16.71
CA PRO A 112 9.07 52.36 -16.65
C PRO A 112 8.45 52.36 -18.06
N ALA A 113 8.61 51.25 -18.78
CA ALA A 113 7.71 50.94 -19.89
C ALA A 113 6.39 50.44 -19.29
N GLN A 114 5.38 51.30 -19.31
CA GLN A 114 3.99 50.97 -19.01
C GLN A 114 3.48 49.96 -20.04
N ALA A 115 3.76 48.68 -19.81
CA ALA A 115 3.07 47.59 -20.48
C ALA A 115 1.74 47.36 -19.73
N GLU A 116 0.62 47.58 -20.42
CA GLU A 116 -0.70 47.19 -19.97
C GLU A 116 -0.70 45.68 -19.63
N ALA A 117 -0.55 45.38 -18.35
CA ALA A 117 -0.65 44.03 -17.82
C ALA A 117 -2.12 43.59 -17.92
N GLN A 118 -2.47 42.93 -19.01
CA GLN A 118 -3.78 42.29 -19.12
C GLN A 118 -3.95 41.26 -17.99
N PRO A 119 -5.13 41.20 -17.32
CA PRO A 119 -5.38 40.40 -16.13
C PRO A 119 -5.57 38.89 -16.42
N PHE A 120 -4.74 38.30 -17.28
CA PHE A 120 -4.79 36.87 -17.60
C PHE A 120 -4.30 35.96 -16.45
N GLY A 121 -3.67 36.51 -15.40
CA GLY A 121 -3.11 35.73 -14.29
C GLY A 121 -4.10 35.27 -13.22
N ALA A 122 -5.17 36.04 -12.94
CA ALA A 122 -6.05 35.77 -11.80
C ALA A 122 -6.92 34.51 -11.98
N SER A 123 -7.34 34.21 -13.21
CA SER A 123 -8.15 33.02 -13.50
C SER A 123 -7.30 31.74 -13.49
N ALA A 124 -6.06 31.81 -13.99
CA ALA A 124 -5.15 30.66 -13.99
C ALA A 124 -4.73 30.25 -12.56
N LEU A 125 -4.46 31.23 -11.69
CA LEU A 125 -4.13 30.98 -10.28
C LEU A 125 -5.29 30.30 -9.53
N ARG A 126 -6.54 30.73 -9.75
CA ARG A 126 -7.72 30.11 -9.14
C ARG A 126 -7.91 28.65 -9.55
N VAL A 127 -7.64 28.31 -10.82
CA VAL A 127 -7.74 26.91 -11.30
C VAL A 127 -6.71 26.01 -10.63
N ILE A 128 -5.49 26.52 -10.38
CA ILE A 128 -4.44 25.77 -9.69
C ILE A 128 -4.80 25.55 -8.20
N GLU A 129 -5.28 26.59 -7.51
CA GLU A 129 -5.72 26.48 -6.12
C GLU A 129 -6.87 25.48 -5.94
N GLN A 130 -7.88 25.54 -6.81
CA GLN A 130 -9.02 24.61 -6.80
C GLN A 130 -8.59 23.15 -7.04
N GLY A 131 -7.63 22.94 -7.95
CA GLY A 131 -7.05 21.62 -8.18
C GLY A 131 -6.39 21.05 -6.91
N GLY A 132 -5.60 21.86 -6.22
CA GLY A 132 -4.91 21.45 -4.99
C GLY A 132 -5.84 21.17 -3.80
N GLU A 133 -6.99 21.84 -3.70
CA GLU A 133 -8.01 21.54 -2.68
C GLU A 133 -8.71 20.20 -2.94
N LEU A 134 -9.10 19.94 -4.19
CA LEU A 134 -9.69 18.66 -4.58
C LEU A 134 -8.72 17.50 -4.33
N GLU A 135 -7.45 17.68 -4.69
CA GLU A 135 -6.41 16.67 -4.48
C GLU A 135 -6.20 16.36 -2.99
N ARG A 136 -6.13 17.40 -2.15
CA ARG A 136 -6.05 17.24 -0.69
C ARG A 136 -7.27 16.55 -0.12
N GLY A 137 -8.48 16.87 -0.61
CA GLY A 137 -9.71 16.21 -0.21
C GLY A 137 -9.71 14.72 -0.52
N VAL A 138 -9.28 14.34 -1.72
CA VAL A 138 -9.19 12.93 -2.15
C VAL A 138 -8.14 12.17 -1.34
N LEU A 139 -6.95 12.75 -1.13
CA LEU A 139 -5.91 12.12 -0.31
C LEU A 139 -6.34 11.98 1.15
N GLY A 140 -7.06 12.97 1.69
CA GLY A 140 -7.66 12.90 3.02
C GLY A 140 -8.69 11.76 3.14
N GLN A 141 -9.54 11.59 2.12
CA GLN A 141 -10.50 10.47 2.09
C GLN A 141 -9.79 9.11 2.02
N LEU A 142 -8.79 8.96 1.15
CA LEU A 142 -7.98 7.73 1.06
C LEU A 142 -7.29 7.44 2.40
N GLN A 143 -6.68 8.45 3.02
CA GLN A 143 -6.02 8.31 4.31
C GLN A 143 -7.00 7.84 5.39
N ALA A 144 -8.20 8.42 5.46
CA ALA A 144 -9.24 8.00 6.40
C ALA A 144 -9.64 6.53 6.19
N GLN A 145 -9.84 6.10 4.93
CA GLN A 145 -10.17 4.71 4.61
C GLN A 145 -9.06 3.73 4.99
N VAL A 146 -7.79 4.11 4.73
CA VAL A 146 -6.64 3.30 5.15
C VAL A 146 -6.56 3.20 6.67
N ARG A 147 -6.77 4.31 7.39
CA ARG A 147 -6.78 4.31 8.87
C ARG A 147 -7.87 3.40 9.43
N ASP A 148 -9.08 3.45 8.86
CA ASP A 148 -10.19 2.58 9.29
C ASP A 148 -9.83 1.10 9.12
N GLU A 149 -9.18 0.74 8.00
CA GLU A 149 -8.74 -0.63 7.76
C GLU A 149 -7.60 -1.04 8.72
N LEU A 150 -6.66 -0.14 8.98
CA LEU A 150 -5.58 -0.39 9.94
C LEU A 150 -6.11 -0.50 11.38
N GLU A 151 -7.11 0.28 11.80
CA GLU A 151 -7.70 0.14 13.13
C GLU A 151 -8.39 -1.22 13.31
N ARG A 152 -9.01 -1.76 12.25
CA ARG A 152 -9.54 -3.13 12.27
C ARG A 152 -8.41 -4.15 12.44
N LEU A 153 -7.28 -3.96 11.78
CA LEU A 153 -6.09 -4.79 11.97
C LEU A 153 -5.56 -4.68 13.41
N TRP A 154 -5.41 -3.46 13.94
CA TRP A 154 -4.95 -3.21 15.30
C TRP A 154 -5.85 -3.83 16.34
N SER A 155 -7.17 -3.82 16.15
CA SER A 155 -8.11 -4.47 17.06
C SER A 155 -7.88 -5.98 17.22
N LYS A 156 -7.34 -6.64 16.18
CA LYS A 156 -7.03 -8.08 16.17
C LYS A 156 -5.66 -8.39 16.75
N LEU A 157 -4.70 -7.49 16.56
CA LEU A 157 -3.32 -7.63 17.08
C LEU A 157 -3.19 -7.13 18.52
N ARG A 158 -4.17 -6.38 19.03
CA ARG A 158 -4.13 -5.82 20.38
C ARG A 158 -4.05 -6.93 21.42
N GLY A 159 -3.02 -6.89 22.25
CA GLY A 159 -2.73 -7.91 23.27
C GLY A 159 -1.66 -8.92 22.87
N GLU A 160 -1.22 -8.94 21.61
CA GLU A 160 -0.08 -9.76 21.19
C GLU A 160 1.25 -9.19 21.71
N PRO A 161 2.18 -10.06 22.18
CA PRO A 161 3.51 -9.63 22.56
C PRO A 161 4.24 -8.95 21.39
N GLY A 162 4.71 -7.72 21.61
CA GLY A 162 5.40 -6.94 20.58
C GLY A 162 4.46 -6.15 19.65
N PHE A 163 3.18 -6.01 20.01
CA PHE A 163 2.18 -5.25 19.25
C PHE A 163 2.67 -3.88 18.76
N GLU A 164 3.28 -3.06 19.64
CA GLU A 164 3.74 -1.72 19.24
C GLU A 164 4.88 -1.77 18.20
N GLY A 165 5.78 -2.75 18.31
CA GLY A 165 6.82 -2.97 17.31
C GLY A 165 6.23 -3.37 15.95
N VAL A 166 5.28 -4.31 15.96
CA VAL A 166 4.55 -4.74 14.76
C VAL A 166 3.79 -3.56 14.13
N ARG A 167 3.06 -2.78 14.94
CA ARG A 167 2.28 -1.63 14.49
C ARG A 167 3.16 -0.60 13.81
N ARG A 168 4.27 -0.23 14.45
CA ARG A 168 5.27 0.70 13.91
C ARG A 168 5.84 0.22 12.58
N THR A 169 6.31 -1.02 12.53
CA THR A 169 6.91 -1.61 11.32
C THR A 169 5.93 -1.67 10.15
N LEU A 170 4.66 -2.03 10.42
CA LEU A 170 3.62 -2.07 9.39
C LEU A 170 3.21 -0.68 8.90
N LEU A 171 3.15 0.33 9.77
CA LEU A 171 2.82 1.71 9.34
C LEU A 171 3.86 2.25 8.36
N ILE A 172 5.15 2.07 8.67
CA ILE A 172 6.25 2.47 7.79
C ILE A 172 6.14 1.73 6.44
N TYR A 173 5.88 0.42 6.47
CA TYR A 173 5.70 -0.39 5.28
C TYR A 173 4.52 0.08 4.41
N PHE A 174 3.37 0.37 5.03
CA PHE A 174 2.19 0.85 4.29
C PHE A 174 2.41 2.23 3.68
N ASP A 175 3.05 3.16 4.39
CA ASP A 175 3.41 4.46 3.82
C ASP A 175 4.30 4.31 2.59
N GLU A 176 5.36 3.49 2.65
CA GLU A 176 6.25 3.25 1.50
C GLU A 176 5.49 2.65 0.31
N ARG A 177 4.61 1.67 0.58
CA ARG A 177 3.82 1.01 -0.46
C ARG A 177 2.82 1.96 -1.13
N ILE A 178 2.06 2.69 -0.32
CA ILE A 178 1.09 3.70 -0.81
C ILE A 178 1.83 4.76 -1.64
N MET A 179 2.94 5.30 -1.12
CA MET A 179 3.74 6.27 -1.86
C MET A 179 4.29 5.70 -3.17
N GLY A 180 4.69 4.42 -3.19
CA GLY A 180 5.19 3.73 -4.38
C GLY A 180 4.14 3.61 -5.49
N ASP A 181 2.88 3.39 -5.10
CA ASP A 181 1.76 3.22 -6.04
C ASP A 181 1.12 4.56 -6.47
N LEU A 182 1.22 5.60 -5.63
CA LEU A 182 0.70 6.93 -5.96
C LEU A 182 1.49 7.59 -7.11
N PRO A 183 0.81 8.34 -8.00
CA PRO A 183 1.45 9.24 -8.96
C PRO A 183 2.40 10.25 -8.29
N ASP A 184 3.49 10.61 -8.97
CA ASP A 184 4.56 11.46 -8.42
C ASP A 184 4.04 12.79 -7.83
N TYR A 185 3.04 13.41 -8.46
CA TYR A 185 2.45 14.67 -8.00
C TYR A 185 1.64 14.54 -6.70
N LEU A 186 1.09 13.35 -6.40
CA LEU A 186 0.37 13.08 -5.14
C LEU A 186 1.29 12.56 -4.04
N ARG A 187 2.38 11.90 -4.42
CA ARG A 187 3.31 11.26 -3.47
C ARG A 187 3.82 12.26 -2.42
N LEU A 188 4.15 13.48 -2.83
CA LEU A 188 4.66 14.53 -1.92
C LEU A 188 3.60 15.09 -0.98
N SER A 189 2.31 14.91 -1.31
CA SER A 189 1.18 15.39 -0.51
C SER A 189 0.56 14.30 0.36
N TRP A 190 1.10 13.07 0.32
CA TRP A 190 0.61 11.97 1.13
C TRP A 190 0.84 12.25 2.63
N PRO A 191 -0.21 12.33 3.44
CA PRO A 191 -0.08 12.54 4.88
C PRO A 191 0.36 11.24 5.57
N LEU A 192 1.68 11.11 5.77
CA LEU A 192 2.37 9.94 6.30
C LEU A 192 1.73 9.41 7.60
N LEU A 193 1.26 8.15 7.57
CA LEU A 193 0.63 7.46 8.69
C LEU A 193 1.62 7.18 9.83
N GLN A 194 2.89 6.92 9.49
CA GLN A 194 3.94 6.62 10.45
C GLN A 194 4.19 7.76 11.45
N THR A 195 4.00 9.01 11.03
CA THR A 195 4.36 10.20 11.84
C THR A 195 3.64 10.23 13.19
N GLU A 196 2.44 9.67 13.27
CA GLU A 196 1.66 9.62 14.52
C GLU A 196 2.24 8.66 15.55
N VAL A 197 2.96 7.62 15.10
CA VAL A 197 3.49 6.56 15.97
C VAL A 197 5.00 6.70 16.16
N THR A 198 5.74 7.08 15.12
CA THR A 198 7.20 7.22 15.16
C THR A 198 7.66 8.64 15.48
N GLY A 199 6.81 9.64 15.26
CA GLY A 199 7.21 11.05 15.32
C GLY A 199 8.22 11.46 14.23
N SER A 200 8.41 10.63 13.20
CA SER A 200 9.45 10.79 12.18
C SER A 200 8.88 10.65 10.78
N THR A 201 9.44 11.40 9.84
CA THR A 201 9.17 11.30 8.40
C THR A 201 10.17 10.40 7.68
N SER A 202 11.23 9.96 8.36
CA SER A 202 12.35 9.17 7.81
C SER A 202 12.15 7.66 8.00
N GLY A 203 10.97 7.15 7.68
CA GLY A 203 10.59 5.75 7.86
C GLY A 203 11.57 4.73 7.28
N GLY A 204 12.13 5.03 6.11
CA GLY A 204 13.11 4.17 5.46
C GLY A 204 14.43 4.01 6.23
N VAL A 205 14.80 4.97 7.10
CA VAL A 205 15.95 4.87 8.01
C VAL A 205 15.51 4.22 9.31
N ASP A 206 14.39 4.69 9.86
CA ASP A 206 13.86 4.22 11.13
C ASP A 206 13.57 2.71 11.12
N PHE A 207 13.04 2.17 10.01
CA PHE A 207 12.79 0.74 9.85
C PHE A 207 14.05 -0.10 10.15
N TYR A 208 15.18 0.21 9.52
CA TYR A 208 16.40 -0.58 9.73
C TYR A 208 17.01 -0.35 11.12
N ARG A 209 16.86 0.86 11.68
CA ARG A 209 17.24 1.10 13.08
C ARG A 209 16.43 0.22 14.03
N PHE A 210 15.12 0.08 13.80
CA PHE A 210 14.27 -0.80 14.61
C PHE A 210 14.67 -2.26 14.46
N VAL A 211 14.89 -2.73 13.22
CA VAL A 211 15.37 -4.09 12.96
C VAL A 211 16.70 -4.39 13.69
N GLU A 212 17.63 -3.44 13.73
CA GLU A 212 18.89 -3.60 14.47
C GLU A 212 18.67 -3.74 15.97
N VAL A 213 17.91 -2.82 16.58
CA VAL A 213 17.55 -2.88 18.00
C VAL A 213 16.84 -4.19 18.33
N ASP A 214 15.86 -4.57 17.53
CA ASP A 214 15.04 -5.76 17.74
C ASP A 214 15.88 -7.05 17.61
N LEU A 215 16.88 -7.08 16.72
CA LEU A 215 17.81 -8.21 16.55
C LEU A 215 18.80 -8.36 17.71
N ASP A 216 19.27 -7.25 18.27
CA ASP A 216 20.22 -7.21 19.38
C ASP A 216 19.53 -7.58 20.71
N GLU A 217 18.22 -7.34 20.85
CA GLU A 217 17.47 -7.67 22.04
C GLU A 217 17.08 -9.18 22.09
N PRO A 218 17.56 -9.94 23.09
CA PRO A 218 17.30 -11.39 23.16
C PRO A 218 15.83 -11.73 23.49
N GLY A 219 15.09 -10.78 24.07
CA GLY A 219 13.69 -10.92 24.49
C GLY A 219 12.65 -10.59 23.43
N THR A 220 13.06 -10.09 22.25
CA THR A 220 12.14 -9.65 21.20
C THR A 220 11.21 -10.78 20.77
N PRO A 221 9.88 -10.56 20.80
CA PRO A 221 8.88 -11.52 20.33
C PRO A 221 9.11 -11.94 18.88
N SER A 222 9.00 -13.24 18.60
CA SER A 222 9.20 -13.79 17.25
C SER A 222 8.28 -13.18 16.19
N LEU A 223 7.13 -12.60 16.59
CA LEU A 223 6.18 -11.97 15.67
C LEU A 223 6.76 -10.70 15.02
N ILE A 224 7.60 -9.94 15.75
CA ILE A 224 8.23 -8.73 15.21
C ILE A 224 9.15 -9.10 14.05
N PHE A 225 10.07 -10.05 14.27
CA PHE A 225 10.98 -10.53 13.21
C PHE A 225 10.25 -11.08 11.98
N GLU A 226 9.13 -11.75 12.22
CA GLU A 226 8.26 -12.31 11.20
C GLU A 226 7.66 -11.22 10.30
N VAL A 227 7.15 -10.15 10.93
CA VAL A 227 6.59 -8.98 10.24
C VAL A 227 7.67 -8.17 9.52
N GLU A 228 8.82 -7.94 10.14
CA GLU A 228 9.96 -7.27 9.51
C GLU A 228 10.45 -8.02 8.27
N TYR A 229 10.60 -9.34 8.41
CA TYR A 229 10.96 -10.20 7.28
C TYR A 229 9.90 -10.15 6.17
N PHE A 230 8.62 -10.17 6.53
CA PHE A 230 7.53 -10.00 5.58
C PHE A 230 7.64 -8.68 4.81
N CYS A 231 7.89 -7.55 5.49
CA CYS A 231 8.05 -6.26 4.84
C CYS A 231 9.19 -6.29 3.79
N LEU A 232 10.36 -6.84 4.15
CA LEU A 232 11.50 -6.95 3.23
C LEU A 232 11.17 -7.82 2.00
N ARG A 233 10.54 -8.98 2.22
CA ARG A 233 10.14 -9.91 1.15
C ARG A 233 9.04 -9.35 0.25
N HIS A 234 8.22 -8.45 0.77
CA HIS A 234 7.16 -7.76 0.04
C HIS A 234 7.62 -6.45 -0.61
N GLY A 235 8.94 -6.25 -0.72
CA GLY A 235 9.53 -5.19 -1.53
C GLY A 235 9.84 -3.92 -0.76
N PHE A 236 9.75 -3.92 0.57
CA PHE A 236 10.25 -2.79 1.36
C PHE A 236 11.74 -2.61 1.12
N ARG A 237 12.15 -1.37 0.84
CA ARG A 237 13.54 -1.00 0.56
C ARG A 237 14.04 0.10 1.47
N GLY A 238 13.23 1.10 1.80
CA GLY A 238 13.64 2.24 2.62
C GLY A 238 14.96 2.87 2.14
N ARG A 239 15.87 3.14 3.09
CA ARG A 239 17.19 3.74 2.79
C ARG A 239 18.10 2.85 1.92
N LEU A 240 17.83 1.54 1.85
CA LEU A 240 18.68 0.56 1.16
C LEU A 240 18.20 0.21 -0.25
N ALA A 241 17.42 1.10 -0.89
CA ALA A 241 16.95 0.91 -2.28
C ALA A 241 18.08 0.62 -3.28
N SER A 242 19.27 1.16 -3.06
CA SER A 242 20.46 0.92 -3.90
C SER A 242 21.36 -0.23 -3.42
N ALA A 243 21.12 -0.80 -2.24
CA ALA A 243 22.02 -1.73 -1.55
C ALA A 243 21.32 -3.08 -1.25
N LEU A 244 20.87 -3.78 -2.31
CA LEU A 244 20.10 -5.02 -2.17
C LEU A 244 20.84 -6.12 -1.40
N ALA A 245 22.18 -6.18 -1.49
CA ALA A 245 22.98 -7.14 -0.74
C ALA A 245 22.87 -6.96 0.79
N GLU A 246 22.73 -5.71 1.25
CA GLU A 246 22.50 -5.42 2.68
C GLU A 246 21.11 -5.88 3.11
N VAL A 247 20.09 -5.64 2.27
CA VAL A 247 18.72 -6.13 2.51
C VAL A 247 18.70 -7.65 2.69
N GLU A 248 19.39 -8.40 1.82
CA GLU A 248 19.53 -9.84 1.96
C GLU A 248 20.27 -10.25 3.25
N GLY A 249 21.21 -9.44 3.71
CA GLY A 249 21.87 -9.60 5.01
C GLY A 249 20.87 -9.54 6.16
N TYR A 250 20.01 -8.52 6.19
CA TYR A 250 18.94 -8.41 7.18
C TYR A 250 17.95 -9.58 7.09
N GLU A 251 17.52 -9.96 5.88
CA GLU A 251 16.63 -11.12 5.67
C GLU A 251 17.19 -12.40 6.30
N ARG A 252 18.49 -12.69 6.11
CA ARG A 252 19.15 -13.86 6.70
C ARG A 252 19.18 -13.80 8.23
N ARG A 253 19.52 -12.64 8.82
CA ARG A 253 19.57 -12.48 10.28
C ARG A 253 18.19 -12.64 10.92
N LEU A 254 17.16 -12.06 10.31
CA LEU A 254 15.78 -12.19 10.77
C LEU A 254 15.31 -13.65 10.74
N LEU A 255 15.59 -14.38 9.65
CA LEU A 255 15.23 -15.80 9.53
C LEU A 255 15.88 -16.69 10.60
N LEU A 256 17.09 -16.36 11.07
CA LEU A 256 17.75 -17.10 12.15
C LEU A 256 17.07 -16.89 13.51
N ARG A 257 16.36 -15.76 13.70
CA ARG A 257 15.67 -15.42 14.95
C ARG A 257 14.23 -15.91 14.98
N ILE A 258 13.59 -16.05 13.82
CA ILE A 258 12.23 -16.59 13.73
C ILE A 258 12.24 -18.05 14.20
N LYS A 259 11.63 -18.29 15.37
CA LYS A 259 11.48 -19.64 15.91
C LYS A 259 10.51 -20.39 15.01
N ARG A 260 11.04 -21.29 14.17
CA ARG A 260 10.19 -22.27 13.50
C ARG A 260 9.44 -23.02 14.60
N PRO A 261 8.11 -23.15 14.54
CA PRO A 261 7.41 -24.04 15.43
C PRO A 261 8.12 -25.38 15.31
N LYS A 262 8.81 -25.81 16.38
CA LYS A 262 9.24 -27.21 16.46
C LYS A 262 7.94 -27.95 16.29
N LEU A 263 7.77 -28.65 15.16
CA LEU A 263 6.73 -29.65 14.99
C LEU A 263 6.94 -30.60 16.16
N GLN A 264 6.32 -30.30 17.31
CA GLN A 264 6.36 -31.13 18.48
C GLN A 264 5.87 -32.48 18.00
N GLY A 265 6.71 -33.48 18.20
CA GLY A 265 6.83 -34.60 17.30
C GLY A 265 5.48 -35.18 16.88
N ALA A 266 5.40 -35.51 15.60
CA ALA A 266 4.70 -36.70 15.13
C ALA A 266 5.28 -38.00 15.75
N ALA A 267 5.82 -37.94 16.97
CA ALA A 267 6.35 -39.02 17.78
C ALA A 267 5.40 -39.38 18.95
N GLY A 268 4.26 -38.69 19.09
CA GLY A 268 3.20 -39.00 20.06
C GLY A 268 1.88 -39.47 19.46
N LEU A 269 1.76 -39.55 18.13
CA LEU A 269 0.59 -40.05 17.41
C LEU A 269 0.92 -41.34 16.65
N GLU A 270 1.56 -42.31 17.32
CA GLU A 270 1.64 -43.68 16.81
C GLU A 270 0.27 -44.41 16.81
N GLY A 271 -0.85 -43.78 17.16
CA GLY A 271 -2.16 -44.45 17.24
C GLY A 271 -3.30 -43.85 16.41
N GLY A 272 -3.15 -42.66 15.82
CA GLY A 272 -4.21 -42.03 15.03
C GLY A 272 -3.94 -42.21 13.55
N PRO A 273 -4.89 -42.68 12.71
CA PRO A 273 -4.68 -42.70 11.27
C PRO A 273 -4.44 -41.27 10.81
N ALA A 274 -3.18 -40.96 10.51
CA ALA A 274 -2.80 -39.67 9.95
C ALA A 274 -3.78 -39.35 8.81
N PRO A 275 -4.32 -38.13 8.71
CA PRO A 275 -5.05 -37.73 7.52
C PRO A 275 -4.09 -38.00 6.36
N ARG A 276 -4.40 -39.03 5.59
CA ARG A 276 -3.59 -39.46 4.46
C ARG A 276 -3.69 -38.32 3.47
N LEU A 277 -2.75 -37.37 3.55
CA LEU A 277 -2.44 -36.49 2.45
C LEU A 277 -2.31 -37.42 1.26
N GLY A 278 -3.28 -37.31 0.35
CA GLY A 278 -3.44 -38.25 -0.75
C GLY A 278 -2.08 -38.44 -1.41
N ARG A 279 -1.74 -39.70 -1.69
CA ARG A 279 -0.48 -40.07 -2.34
C ARG A 279 -0.23 -39.05 -3.46
N PRO A 280 0.90 -38.31 -3.44
CA PRO A 280 1.12 -37.24 -4.40
C PRO A 280 0.90 -37.82 -5.79
N TRP A 281 0.06 -37.15 -6.59
CA TRP A 281 -0.25 -37.63 -7.92
C TRP A 281 1.07 -37.80 -8.68
N PRO A 282 1.24 -38.91 -9.40
CA PRO A 282 2.48 -39.15 -10.11
C PRO A 282 2.71 -38.01 -11.11
N VAL A 283 3.96 -37.58 -11.27
CA VAL A 283 4.31 -36.38 -12.06
C VAL A 283 3.73 -36.45 -13.49
N TRP A 284 3.63 -37.65 -14.07
CA TRP A 284 3.01 -37.87 -15.39
C TRP A 284 1.55 -37.42 -15.47
N ALA A 285 0.79 -37.47 -14.37
CA ALA A 285 -0.62 -37.07 -14.36
C ALA A 285 -0.76 -35.54 -14.54
N TYR A 286 0.17 -34.75 -14.00
CA TYR A 286 0.22 -33.32 -14.26
C TYR A 286 0.51 -33.01 -15.73
N TYR A 287 1.45 -33.74 -16.35
CA TYR A 287 1.73 -33.61 -17.78
C TYR A 287 0.54 -34.04 -18.64
N ALA A 288 -0.17 -35.10 -18.26
CA ALA A 288 -1.37 -35.55 -18.96
C ALA A 288 -2.49 -34.51 -18.91
N ILE A 289 -2.76 -33.92 -17.73
CA ILE A 289 -3.76 -32.86 -17.58
C ILE A 289 -3.36 -31.62 -18.40
N ALA A 290 -2.09 -31.19 -18.32
CA ALA A 290 -1.61 -30.05 -19.09
C ALA A 290 -1.74 -30.28 -20.61
N PHE A 291 -1.43 -31.49 -21.08
CA PHE A 291 -1.59 -31.88 -22.48
C PHE A 291 -3.05 -31.84 -22.92
N VAL A 292 -3.97 -32.41 -22.12
CA VAL A 292 -5.41 -32.37 -22.42
C VAL A 292 -5.92 -30.92 -22.49
N LEU A 293 -5.52 -30.06 -21.55
CA LEU A 293 -5.88 -28.64 -21.57
C LEU A 293 -5.34 -27.93 -22.82
N ALA A 294 -4.12 -28.23 -23.25
CA ALA A 294 -3.54 -27.66 -24.47
C ALA A 294 -4.31 -28.12 -25.73
N VAL A 295 -4.68 -29.40 -25.82
CA VAL A 295 -5.46 -29.94 -26.95
C VAL A 295 -6.85 -29.30 -27.01
N VAL A 296 -7.53 -29.20 -25.86
CA VAL A 296 -8.85 -28.54 -25.76
C VAL A 296 -8.75 -27.07 -26.17
N PHE A 297 -7.72 -26.36 -25.72
CA PHE A 297 -7.49 -24.97 -26.10
C PHE A 297 -7.30 -24.81 -27.61
N VAL A 298 -6.46 -25.65 -28.24
CA VAL A 298 -6.27 -25.63 -29.70
C VAL A 298 -7.58 -25.92 -30.43
N ALA A 299 -8.35 -26.92 -30.00
CA ALA A 299 -9.64 -27.24 -30.61
C ALA A 299 -10.65 -26.09 -30.50
N LEU A 300 -10.69 -25.40 -29.35
CA LEU A 300 -11.53 -24.21 -29.16
C LEU A 300 -11.13 -23.06 -30.08
N VAL A 301 -9.82 -22.80 -30.22
CA VAL A 301 -9.33 -21.76 -31.14
C VAL A 301 -9.68 -22.11 -32.58
N THR A 302 -9.45 -23.36 -33.02
CA THR A 302 -9.78 -23.79 -34.38
C THR A 302 -11.27 -23.71 -34.68
N THR A 303 -12.13 -24.10 -33.73
CA THR A 303 -13.59 -24.01 -33.91
C THR A 303 -14.08 -22.57 -33.94
N ALA A 304 -13.49 -21.68 -33.14
CA ALA A 304 -13.79 -20.25 -33.18
C ALA A 304 -13.41 -19.63 -34.53
N THR A 305 -12.19 -19.89 -35.05
CA THR A 305 -11.74 -19.39 -36.35
C THR A 305 -12.62 -19.91 -37.49
N ASN A 306 -12.96 -21.21 -37.48
CA ASN A 306 -13.86 -21.78 -38.48
C ASN A 306 -15.27 -21.18 -38.42
N HIS A 307 -15.74 -20.76 -37.24
CA HIS A 307 -17.05 -20.14 -37.10
C HIS A 307 -17.08 -18.72 -37.68
N GLU A 308 -16.02 -17.92 -37.49
CA GLU A 308 -15.88 -16.59 -38.11
C GLU A 308 -15.89 -16.67 -39.63
N ASP A 309 -15.13 -17.62 -40.21
CA ASP A 309 -15.10 -17.84 -41.67
C ASP A 309 -16.50 -18.17 -42.24
N VAL A 310 -17.31 -18.93 -41.51
CA VAL A 310 -18.67 -19.29 -41.93
C VAL A 310 -19.61 -18.08 -41.87
N LEU A 311 -19.45 -17.21 -40.85
CA LEU A 311 -20.24 -15.99 -40.73
C LEU A 311 -19.91 -15.01 -41.85
N ASP A 312 -18.63 -14.84 -42.19
CA ASP A 312 -18.19 -13.97 -43.28
C ASP A 312 -18.72 -14.45 -44.64
N ARG A 313 -18.62 -15.76 -44.93
CA ARG A 313 -19.19 -16.33 -46.17
C ARG A 313 -20.71 -16.11 -46.26
N ARG A 314 -21.44 -16.25 -45.15
CA ARG A 314 -22.89 -15.97 -45.12
C ARG A 314 -23.20 -14.49 -45.37
N ALA A 315 -22.38 -13.58 -44.85
CA ALA A 315 -22.53 -12.14 -45.07
C ALA A 315 -22.23 -11.73 -46.52
N GLU A 316 -21.30 -12.40 -47.21
CA GLU A 316 -21.01 -12.15 -48.62
C GLU A 316 -22.13 -12.62 -49.56
N VAL A 317 -22.69 -13.81 -49.34
CA VAL A 317 -23.81 -14.33 -50.14
C VAL A 317 -25.04 -13.42 -50.02
N GLY A 318 -25.32 -12.91 -48.81
CA GLY A 318 -26.41 -11.96 -48.59
C GLY A 318 -26.22 -10.59 -49.26
N ARG A 319 -24.97 -10.17 -49.51
CA ARG A 319 -24.64 -8.93 -50.23
C ARG A 319 -24.79 -9.04 -51.75
N ARG A 320 -24.55 -10.22 -52.33
CA ARG A 320 -24.66 -10.43 -53.79
C ARG A 320 -26.10 -10.65 -54.28
N GLY A 321 -27.03 -10.96 -53.37
CA GLY A 321 -28.43 -11.25 -53.70
C GLY A 321 -29.39 -10.04 -53.62
N ARG A 322 -28.88 -8.83 -53.36
CA ARG A 322 -29.65 -7.56 -53.41
C ARG A 322 -29.16 -6.72 -54.58
#